data_AF-A0A960DT26-F1
#
_entry.id   AF-A0A960DT26-F1
#
_cell.length_a   1.000
_cell.length_b   1.000
_cell.length_c   1.000
_cell.angle_alpha   90.00
_cell.angle_beta   90.00
_cell.angle_gamma   90.00
#
_symmetry.space_group_name_H-M   'P 1'
#
loop_
_entity.id
_entity.type
_entity.pdbx_description
1 polymer ?
#
loop_
_entity_poly.entity_id
_entity_poly.type
_entity_poly.pdbx_seq_one_letter_code
_entity_poly.pdbx_strand_id
1 'polypeptide(L)'
;WEIGRRAVARGELDEPRDVCLLFTDELQALVEGRLADARGLVQARKTHLAWLESLEPPFLFDSAPPPNTTWPKRGEHRAPTAAVGDSLSGLPGCPGVARGRARVVLDPSDPTALEPGDVLIAPMTDPAWTPLFVPAAAVVVNVGAPLSHAIIVSRELGIPCVVSVNEATERIPDGALVEVNGDLGTVTVVELP
;
A
#
# COMPACT_ATOMS: atom_id res chain seq x y z
N TRP A 1 19.87 -2.58 -14.51
CA TRP A 1 20.66 -3.32 -13.50
C TRP A 1 22.00 -3.81 -14.06
N GLU A 2 22.85 -2.92 -14.59
CA GLU A 2 24.10 -3.37 -15.24
C GLU A 2 25.13 -3.94 -14.25
N ILE A 3 25.33 -3.28 -13.11
CA ILE A 3 26.25 -3.76 -12.06
C ILE A 3 25.86 -5.17 -11.59
N GLY A 4 24.57 -5.40 -11.34
CA GLY A 4 24.05 -6.71 -10.93
C GLY A 4 24.22 -7.79 -11.99
N ARG A 5 23.96 -7.47 -13.27
CA ARG A 5 24.24 -8.43 -14.37
C ARG A 5 25.69 -8.88 -14.40
N ARG A 6 26.64 -7.95 -14.20
CA ARG A 6 28.07 -8.29 -14.16
C ARG A 6 28.44 -9.11 -12.93
N ALA A 7 27.88 -8.79 -11.77
CA ALA A 7 28.11 -9.55 -10.54
C ALA A 7 27.58 -10.99 -10.63
N VAL A 8 26.40 -11.19 -11.24
CA VAL A 8 25.88 -12.53 -11.55
C VAL A 8 26.80 -13.29 -12.51
N ALA A 9 27.29 -12.63 -13.57
CA ALA A 9 28.23 -13.24 -14.50
C ALA A 9 29.56 -13.65 -13.83
N ARG A 10 29.98 -12.96 -12.77
CA ARG A 10 31.13 -13.32 -11.92
C ARG A 10 30.80 -14.37 -10.85
N GLY A 11 29.53 -14.75 -10.70
CA GLY A 11 29.08 -15.69 -9.67
C GLY A 11 29.04 -15.11 -8.25
N GLU A 12 29.06 -13.77 -8.12
CA GLU A 12 29.04 -13.07 -6.83
C GLU A 12 27.62 -12.83 -6.31
N LEU A 13 26.62 -12.83 -7.19
CA LEU A 13 25.19 -12.69 -6.90
C LEU A 13 24.38 -13.73 -7.68
N ASP A 14 23.14 -13.98 -7.27
CA ASP A 14 22.26 -14.96 -7.93
C ASP A 14 21.37 -14.29 -8.99
N GLU A 15 20.91 -13.06 -8.72
CA GLU A 15 20.05 -12.31 -9.64
C GLU A 15 20.51 -10.85 -9.83
N PRO A 16 20.28 -10.22 -11.00
CA PRO A 16 20.70 -8.84 -11.22
C PRO A 16 20.09 -7.81 -10.27
N ARG A 17 18.94 -8.10 -9.65
CA ARG A 17 18.26 -7.21 -8.68
C ARG A 17 18.82 -7.34 -7.26
N ASP A 18 19.66 -8.34 -6.99
CA ASP A 18 20.29 -8.55 -5.69
C ASP A 18 21.14 -7.36 -5.24
N VAL A 19 21.62 -6.56 -6.18
CA VAL A 19 22.33 -5.31 -5.90
C VAL A 19 21.49 -4.28 -5.13
N CYS A 20 20.16 -4.38 -5.15
CA CYS A 20 19.28 -3.52 -4.35
C CYS A 20 19.35 -3.83 -2.85
N LEU A 21 19.90 -4.98 -2.48
CA LEU A 21 20.06 -5.40 -1.10
C LEU A 21 21.46 -5.09 -0.56
N LEU A 22 22.23 -4.24 -1.25
CA LEU A 22 23.53 -3.76 -0.79
C LEU A 22 23.43 -2.28 -0.42
N PHE A 23 24.08 -1.88 0.68
CA PHE A 23 24.28 -0.47 1.00
C PHE A 23 25.30 0.14 0.03
N THR A 24 25.36 1.47 -0.02
CA THR A 24 26.19 2.21 -0.98
C THR A 24 27.67 1.83 -0.90
N ASP A 25 28.20 1.69 0.31
CA ASP A 25 29.60 1.30 0.57
C ASP A 25 29.88 -0.16 0.19
N GLU A 26 28.93 -1.07 0.44
CA GLU A 26 29.02 -2.47 0.03
C GLU A 26 28.93 -2.62 -1.49
N LEU A 27 28.05 -1.87 -2.15
CA LEU A 27 27.94 -1.82 -3.60
C LEU A 27 29.23 -1.30 -4.23
N GLN A 28 29.83 -0.27 -3.64
CA GLN A 28 31.15 0.21 -4.05
C GLN A 28 32.22 -0.86 -3.85
N ALA A 29 32.24 -1.53 -2.69
CA ALA A 29 33.17 -2.63 -2.44
C ALA A 29 32.97 -3.81 -3.40
N LEU A 30 31.74 -4.11 -3.82
CA LEU A 30 31.44 -5.12 -4.84
C LEU A 30 32.03 -4.73 -6.19
N VAL A 31 31.85 -3.48 -6.61
CA VAL A 31 32.40 -2.97 -7.87
C VAL A 31 33.93 -3.00 -7.87
N GLU A 32 34.56 -2.72 -6.74
CA GLU A 32 36.01 -2.75 -6.56
C GLU A 32 36.57 -4.16 -6.31
N GLY A 33 35.72 -5.20 -6.23
CA GLY A 33 36.15 -6.57 -5.95
C GLY A 33 36.66 -6.80 -4.52
N ARG A 34 36.26 -5.92 -3.58
CA ARG A 34 36.65 -5.95 -2.16
C ARG A 34 35.55 -6.48 -1.24
N LEU A 35 34.32 -6.61 -1.71
CA LEU A 35 33.22 -7.14 -0.90
C LEU A 35 33.36 -8.66 -0.75
N ALA A 36 33.65 -9.10 0.46
CA ALA A 36 33.66 -10.51 0.80
C ALA A 36 32.23 -11.07 0.81
N ASP A 37 32.07 -12.30 0.30
CA ASP A 37 30.83 -13.09 0.28
C ASP A 37 29.54 -12.27 0.01
N ALA A 38 29.53 -11.56 -1.12
CA ALA A 38 28.38 -10.76 -1.54
C ALA A 38 27.08 -11.59 -1.63
N ARG A 39 27.19 -12.84 -2.11
CA ARG A 39 26.07 -13.77 -2.21
C ARG A 39 25.50 -14.08 -0.83
N GLY A 40 26.34 -14.49 0.13
CA GLY A 40 25.88 -14.82 1.49
C GLY A 40 25.23 -13.63 2.19
N LEU A 41 25.81 -12.43 2.05
CA LEU A 41 25.24 -11.19 2.60
C LEU A 41 23.84 -10.91 2.03
N VAL A 42 23.68 -10.99 0.71
CA VAL A 42 22.37 -10.75 0.08
C VAL A 42 21.35 -11.81 0.48
N GLN A 43 21.73 -13.09 0.54
CA GLN A 43 20.81 -14.15 0.92
C GLN A 43 20.31 -14.01 2.37
N ALA A 44 21.19 -13.57 3.28
CA ALA A 44 20.79 -13.22 4.64
C ALA A 44 19.78 -12.06 4.66
N ARG A 45 19.99 -11.01 3.84
CA ARG A 45 19.07 -9.87 3.73
C ARG A 45 17.74 -10.21 3.07
N LYS A 46 17.71 -11.08 2.06
CA LYS A 46 16.47 -11.61 1.48
C LYS A 46 15.63 -12.31 2.53
N THR A 47 16.27 -13.18 3.33
CA THR A 47 15.60 -13.91 4.42
C THR A 47 15.07 -12.94 5.48
N HIS A 48 15.86 -11.93 5.85
CA HIS A 48 15.44 -10.92 6.81
C HIS A 48 14.28 -10.05 6.29
N LEU A 49 14.33 -9.64 5.03
CA LEU A 49 13.27 -8.85 4.40
C LEU A 49 11.96 -9.64 4.34
N ALA A 50 12.00 -10.91 3.91
CA ALA A 50 10.82 -11.78 3.90
C ALA A 50 10.21 -11.95 5.30
N TRP A 51 11.03 -11.98 6.34
CA TRP A 51 10.55 -11.97 7.72
C TRP A 51 9.89 -10.63 8.08
N LEU A 52 10.51 -9.49 7.76
CA LEU A 52 9.92 -8.16 8.01
C LEU A 52 8.60 -7.95 7.28
N GLU A 53 8.46 -8.44 6.05
CA GLU A 53 7.23 -8.36 5.25
C GLU A 53 6.05 -9.10 5.93
N SER A 54 6.35 -10.16 6.69
CA SER A 54 5.37 -10.91 7.49
C SER A 54 4.90 -10.18 8.75
N LEU A 55 5.56 -9.08 9.13
CA LEU A 55 5.23 -8.27 10.29
C LEU A 55 4.47 -7.01 9.88
N GLU A 56 3.73 -6.46 10.83
CA GLU A 56 3.05 -5.19 10.68
C GLU A 56 3.77 -4.12 11.53
N PRO A 57 4.43 -3.14 10.90
CA PRO A 57 5.16 -2.11 11.64
C PRO A 57 4.17 -1.18 12.36
N PRO A 58 4.56 -0.61 13.51
CA PRO A 58 3.73 0.33 14.24
C PRO A 58 3.51 1.59 13.40
N PHE A 59 2.25 1.99 13.26
CA PHE A 59 1.88 3.20 12.52
C PHE A 59 2.41 4.48 13.18
N LEU A 60 2.46 4.50 14.51
CA LEU A 60 2.98 5.62 15.30
C LEU A 60 3.94 5.12 16.37
N PHE A 61 5.07 5.81 16.50
CA PHE A 61 6.03 5.61 17.58
C PHE A 61 6.72 6.94 17.90
N ASP A 62 7.07 7.14 19.17
CA ASP A 62 7.84 8.30 19.61
C ASP A 62 9.34 8.00 19.48
N SER A 63 10.04 8.83 18.72
CA SER A 63 11.49 8.83 18.51
C SER A 63 12.08 7.61 17.78
N ALA A 64 11.89 6.40 18.31
CA ALA A 64 12.38 5.16 17.70
C ALA A 64 11.26 4.11 17.66
N PRO A 65 11.18 3.30 16.60
CA PRO A 65 10.21 2.22 16.57
C PRO A 65 10.58 1.18 17.65
N PRO A 66 9.59 0.54 18.29
CA PRO A 66 9.85 -0.62 19.13
C PRO A 66 10.58 -1.71 18.32
N PRO A 67 11.33 -2.61 18.97
CA PRO A 67 12.04 -3.68 18.29
C PRO A 67 11.10 -4.46 17.35
N ASN A 68 11.57 -4.77 16.14
CA ASN A 68 10.77 -5.50 15.15
C ASN A 68 10.30 -6.89 15.64
N THR A 69 10.98 -7.46 16.64
CA THR A 69 10.53 -8.69 17.31
C THR A 69 9.24 -8.54 18.12
N THR A 70 8.80 -7.32 18.42
CA THR A 70 7.54 -7.05 19.13
C THR A 70 6.43 -6.62 18.19
N TRP A 71 6.68 -6.54 16.88
CA TRP A 71 5.66 -6.18 15.90
C TRP A 71 4.70 -7.36 15.72
N PRO A 72 3.38 -7.11 15.65
CA PRO A 72 2.41 -8.17 15.40
C PRO A 72 2.64 -8.78 14.02
N LYS A 73 2.22 -10.04 13.86
CA LYS A 73 2.21 -10.64 12.53
C LYS A 73 1.10 -10.02 11.70
N ARG A 74 1.37 -9.81 10.41
CA ARG A 74 0.35 -9.33 9.47
C ARG A 74 -0.85 -10.28 9.49
N GLY A 75 -2.04 -9.73 9.72
CA GLY A 75 -3.29 -10.48 9.83
C GLY A 75 -3.57 -11.10 11.21
N GLU A 76 -2.71 -10.89 12.21
CA GLU A 76 -2.98 -11.25 13.61
C GLU A 76 -4.06 -10.35 14.20
N HIS A 77 -4.04 -9.06 13.88
CA HIS A 77 -5.17 -8.17 14.11
C HIS A 77 -6.10 -8.23 12.90
N ARG A 78 -7.36 -8.61 13.14
CA ARG A 78 -8.40 -8.58 12.11
C ARG A 78 -9.48 -7.62 12.56
N ALA A 79 -9.53 -6.46 11.91
CA ALA A 79 -10.59 -5.50 12.12
C ALA A 79 -11.96 -6.18 11.87
N PRO A 80 -12.99 -5.86 12.66
CA PRO A 80 -14.32 -6.43 12.46
C PRO A 80 -14.86 -5.97 11.10
N THR A 81 -15.30 -6.94 10.31
CA THR A 81 -15.97 -6.69 9.02
C THR A 81 -17.21 -5.83 9.24
N ALA A 82 -17.34 -4.77 8.45
CA ALA A 82 -18.45 -3.85 8.53
C ALA A 82 -19.76 -4.53 8.10
N ALA A 83 -20.82 -4.29 8.85
CA ALA A 83 -22.17 -4.74 8.54
C ALA A 83 -22.90 -3.74 7.64
N VAL A 84 -24.01 -4.17 7.03
CA VAL A 84 -24.89 -3.26 6.29
C VAL A 84 -25.40 -2.16 7.23
N GLY A 85 -25.24 -0.91 6.81
CA GLY A 85 -25.57 0.29 7.60
C GLY A 85 -24.43 0.85 8.43
N ASP A 86 -23.32 0.12 8.58
CA ASP A 86 -22.13 0.66 9.24
C ASP A 86 -21.54 1.80 8.41
N SER A 87 -21.13 2.87 9.11
CA SER A 87 -20.43 4.02 8.53
C SER A 87 -19.03 4.11 9.12
N LEU A 88 -18.02 3.99 8.27
CA LEU A 88 -16.63 4.25 8.61
C LEU A 88 -16.34 5.73 8.42
N SER A 89 -15.65 6.34 9.37
CA SER A 89 -15.29 7.77 9.33
C SER A 89 -13.81 7.95 8.99
N GLY A 90 -13.52 8.97 8.22
CA GLY A 90 -12.17 9.44 7.92
C GLY A 90 -12.14 10.96 7.81
N LEU A 91 -11.23 11.48 6.98
CA LEU A 91 -11.10 12.90 6.66
C LEU A 91 -11.72 13.20 5.28
N PRO A 92 -12.53 14.27 5.16
CA PRO A 92 -13.01 14.77 3.88
C PRO A 92 -11.84 15.12 2.94
N GLY A 93 -11.83 14.51 1.75
CA GLY A 93 -10.79 14.72 0.74
C GLY A 93 -11.27 15.60 -0.42
N CYS A 94 -12.19 15.05 -1.21
CA CYS A 94 -12.85 15.73 -2.32
C CYS A 94 -14.37 15.68 -2.12
N PRO A 95 -15.07 16.82 -2.15
CA PRO A 95 -16.53 16.90 -2.01
C PRO A 95 -17.30 16.03 -3.00
N GLY A 96 -18.55 15.72 -2.65
CA GLY A 96 -19.49 14.96 -3.46
C GLY A 96 -19.87 13.61 -2.83
N VAL A 97 -20.89 12.99 -3.41
CA VAL A 97 -21.41 11.69 -2.97
C VAL A 97 -21.48 10.75 -4.16
N ALA A 98 -20.94 9.55 -4.01
CA ALA A 98 -21.02 8.51 -5.02
C ALA A 98 -21.26 7.13 -4.40
N ARG A 99 -21.87 6.24 -5.16
CA ARG A 99 -22.08 4.83 -4.81
C ARG A 99 -21.46 3.94 -5.87
N GLY A 100 -20.87 2.84 -5.45
CA GLY A 100 -20.27 1.86 -6.34
C GLY A 100 -19.86 0.60 -5.60
N ARG A 101 -19.47 -0.45 -6.34
CA ARG A 101 -18.91 -1.65 -5.71
C ARG A 101 -17.52 -1.34 -5.18
N ALA A 102 -17.26 -1.73 -3.95
CA ALA A 102 -15.96 -1.69 -3.32
C ALA A 102 -15.00 -2.57 -4.13
N ARG A 103 -13.85 -2.00 -4.52
CA ARG A 103 -12.71 -2.72 -5.08
C ARG A 103 -11.52 -2.48 -4.19
N VAL A 104 -11.16 -3.50 -3.42
CA VAL A 104 -10.01 -3.45 -2.50
C VAL A 104 -8.76 -3.81 -3.27
N VAL A 105 -7.96 -2.79 -3.58
CA VAL A 105 -6.72 -2.92 -4.33
C VAL A 105 -5.54 -2.69 -3.40
N LEU A 106 -4.64 -3.66 -3.30
CA LEU A 106 -3.46 -3.60 -2.42
C LEU A 106 -2.16 -3.28 -3.17
N ASP A 107 -2.14 -3.51 -4.50
CA ASP A 107 -0.99 -3.26 -5.37
C ASP A 107 -1.50 -2.61 -6.67
N PRO A 108 -0.99 -1.43 -7.08
CA PRO A 108 -1.44 -0.76 -8.30
C PRO A 108 -1.09 -1.54 -9.58
N SER A 109 -0.13 -2.47 -9.51
CA SER A 109 0.24 -3.35 -10.63
C SER A 109 -0.69 -4.57 -10.78
N ASP A 110 -1.51 -4.84 -9.77
CA ASP A 110 -2.57 -5.85 -9.80
C ASP A 110 -3.91 -5.21 -9.36
N PRO A 111 -4.49 -4.35 -10.20
CA PRO A 111 -5.61 -3.49 -9.79
C PRO A 111 -6.94 -4.21 -9.56
N THR A 112 -6.98 -5.55 -9.52
CA THR A 112 -8.21 -6.36 -9.55
C THR A 112 -9.12 -5.98 -10.73
N ALA A 113 -10.33 -6.53 -10.81
CA ALA A 113 -11.33 -6.17 -11.83
C ALA A 113 -12.00 -4.82 -11.50
N LEU A 114 -11.21 -3.75 -11.34
CA LEU A 114 -11.74 -2.39 -11.16
C LEU A 114 -12.46 -1.96 -12.43
N GLU A 115 -13.79 -1.82 -12.34
CA GLU A 115 -14.65 -1.43 -13.45
C GLU A 115 -15.08 0.05 -13.34
N PRO A 116 -15.47 0.68 -14.46
CA PRO A 116 -16.04 2.02 -14.42
C PRO A 116 -17.24 2.10 -13.46
N GLY A 117 -17.18 3.03 -12.51
CA GLY A 117 -18.23 3.22 -11.51
C GLY A 117 -17.96 2.53 -10.16
N ASP A 118 -16.90 1.74 -10.04
CA ASP A 118 -16.48 1.14 -8.78
C ASP A 118 -15.86 2.17 -7.82
N VAL A 119 -15.84 1.83 -6.54
CA VAL A 119 -15.15 2.60 -5.50
C VAL A 119 -13.79 1.97 -5.24
N LEU A 120 -12.72 2.71 -5.54
CA LEU A 120 -11.35 2.29 -5.27
C LEU A 120 -11.08 2.40 -3.77
N ILE A 121 -10.76 1.28 -3.12
CA ILE A 121 -10.35 1.21 -1.71
C ILE A 121 -8.90 0.71 -1.67
N ALA A 122 -7.99 1.48 -1.09
CA ALA A 122 -6.56 1.17 -1.08
C ALA A 122 -5.90 1.49 0.28
N PRO A 123 -4.77 0.86 0.64
CA PRO A 123 -4.08 1.17 1.89
C PRO A 123 -3.51 2.59 1.88
N MET A 124 -2.86 2.97 0.79
CA MET A 124 -2.35 4.31 0.49
C MET A 124 -2.16 4.43 -1.02
N THR A 125 -1.93 5.64 -1.52
CA THR A 125 -1.67 5.85 -2.96
C THR A 125 -0.46 6.74 -3.20
N ASP A 126 0.18 6.51 -4.33
CA ASP A 126 1.27 7.29 -4.91
C ASP A 126 1.02 7.45 -6.43
N PRO A 127 1.88 8.16 -7.19
CA PRO A 127 1.65 8.41 -8.62
C PRO A 127 1.43 7.15 -9.48
N ALA A 128 1.86 5.96 -9.06
CA ALA A 128 1.59 4.72 -9.80
C ALA A 128 0.11 4.34 -9.78
N TRP A 129 -0.67 4.87 -8.83
CA TRP A 129 -2.10 4.59 -8.68
C TRP A 129 -2.99 5.48 -9.55
N THR A 130 -2.48 6.61 -10.06
CA THR A 130 -3.28 7.60 -10.81
C THR A 130 -4.13 6.98 -11.94
N PRO A 131 -3.68 5.98 -12.72
CA PRO A 131 -4.52 5.35 -13.75
C PRO A 131 -5.81 4.71 -13.20
N LEU A 132 -5.81 4.27 -11.94
CA LEU A 132 -6.94 3.62 -11.28
C LEU A 132 -8.02 4.61 -10.81
N PHE A 133 -7.69 5.89 -10.73
CA PHE A 133 -8.65 6.92 -10.32
C PHE A 133 -9.60 7.26 -11.47
N VAL A 134 -9.16 7.08 -12.72
CA VAL A 134 -9.94 7.41 -13.91
C VAL A 134 -11.27 6.64 -14.01
N PRO A 135 -11.32 5.31 -13.81
CA PRO A 135 -12.58 4.57 -13.81
C PRO A 135 -13.37 4.68 -12.49
N ALA A 136 -12.75 5.15 -11.41
CA ALA A 136 -13.37 5.12 -10.08
C ALA A 136 -14.47 6.17 -9.92
N ALA A 137 -15.61 5.77 -9.34
CA ALA A 137 -16.66 6.69 -8.92
C ALA A 137 -16.30 7.45 -7.64
N ALA A 138 -15.48 6.86 -6.78
CA ALA A 138 -14.94 7.48 -5.57
C ALA A 138 -13.67 6.76 -5.11
N VAL A 139 -12.91 7.42 -4.24
CA VAL A 139 -11.66 6.89 -3.68
C VAL A 139 -11.67 6.91 -2.17
N VAL A 140 -11.32 5.78 -1.57
CA VAL A 140 -11.19 5.60 -0.12
C VAL A 140 -9.78 5.07 0.19
N VAL A 141 -9.09 5.68 1.15
CA VAL A 141 -7.77 5.16 1.59
C VAL A 141 -7.64 5.05 3.09
N ASN A 142 -6.97 3.99 3.56
CA ASN A 142 -6.65 3.81 4.98
C ASN A 142 -5.75 4.92 5.50
N VAL A 143 -4.71 5.25 4.73
CA VAL A 143 -3.70 6.25 5.08
C VAL A 143 -3.74 7.39 4.08
N GLY A 144 -3.98 8.59 4.61
CA GLY A 144 -3.88 9.85 3.89
C GLY A 144 -3.96 11.01 4.86
N ALA A 145 -3.68 12.20 4.36
CA ALA A 145 -3.68 13.44 5.12
C ALA A 145 -4.16 14.57 4.20
N PRO A 146 -4.50 15.75 4.73
CA PRO A 146 -4.73 16.91 3.89
C PRO A 146 -3.58 17.12 2.91
N LEU A 147 -3.89 17.34 1.63
CA LEU A 147 -2.92 17.48 0.52
C LEU A 147 -2.16 16.19 0.15
N SER A 148 -2.61 15.01 0.59
CA SER A 148 -2.04 13.75 0.09
C SER A 148 -2.36 13.53 -1.40
N HIS A 149 -1.59 12.65 -2.05
CA HIS A 149 -1.77 12.27 -3.45
C HIS A 149 -3.23 11.91 -3.78
N ALA A 150 -3.87 11.07 -2.95
CA ALA A 150 -5.27 10.67 -3.15
C ALA A 150 -6.22 11.87 -3.26
N ILE A 151 -6.09 12.86 -2.37
CA ILE A 151 -6.94 14.06 -2.37
C ILE A 151 -6.68 14.90 -3.62
N ILE A 152 -5.40 15.15 -3.94
CA ILE A 152 -5.01 16.01 -5.06
C ILE A 152 -5.60 15.45 -6.36
N VAL A 153 -5.33 14.17 -6.65
CA VAL A 153 -5.82 13.53 -7.88
C VAL A 153 -7.34 13.44 -7.91
N SER A 154 -7.99 13.13 -6.77
CA SER A 154 -9.45 13.07 -6.74
C SER A 154 -10.11 14.42 -7.04
N ARG A 155 -9.51 15.53 -6.57
CA ARG A 155 -9.99 16.90 -6.89
C ARG A 155 -9.76 17.27 -8.34
N GLU A 156 -8.64 16.86 -8.93
CA GLU A 156 -8.35 17.08 -10.35
C GLU A 156 -9.35 16.35 -11.26
N LEU A 157 -9.79 15.16 -10.83
CA LEU A 157 -10.77 14.33 -11.56
C LEU A 157 -12.22 14.61 -11.17
N GLY A 158 -12.46 15.38 -10.10
CA GLY A 158 -13.80 15.70 -9.61
C GLY A 158 -14.56 14.51 -9.01
N ILE A 159 -13.84 13.53 -8.44
CA ILE A 159 -14.44 12.33 -7.84
C ILE A 159 -14.43 12.43 -6.30
N PRO A 160 -15.50 12.03 -5.60
CA PRO A 160 -15.55 12.02 -4.14
C PRO A 160 -14.39 11.23 -3.53
N CYS A 161 -13.81 11.77 -2.46
CA CYS A 161 -12.69 11.12 -1.80
C CYS A 161 -12.76 11.27 -0.28
N VAL A 162 -12.54 10.16 0.42
CA VAL A 162 -12.37 10.11 1.88
C VAL A 162 -11.05 9.43 2.19
N VAL A 163 -10.20 10.07 2.99
CA VAL A 163 -8.89 9.53 3.38
C VAL A 163 -8.86 9.23 4.88
N SER A 164 -7.81 8.58 5.37
CA SER A 164 -7.68 8.27 6.81
C SER A 164 -8.84 7.41 7.34
N VAL A 165 -9.44 6.56 6.48
CA VAL A 165 -10.50 5.64 6.90
C VAL A 165 -9.83 4.40 7.46
N ASN A 166 -9.55 4.42 8.76
CA ASN A 166 -8.79 3.36 9.41
C ASN A 166 -9.35 1.97 9.07
N GLU A 167 -8.46 1.09 8.61
CA GLU A 167 -8.72 -0.31 8.31
C GLU A 167 -9.81 -0.53 7.23
N ALA A 168 -10.06 0.43 6.34
CA ALA A 168 -11.09 0.29 5.30
C ALA A 168 -10.85 -0.93 4.40
N THR A 169 -9.60 -1.19 4.00
CA THR A 169 -9.21 -2.37 3.20
C THR A 169 -9.48 -3.71 3.88
N GLU A 170 -9.53 -3.74 5.22
CA GLU A 170 -9.77 -4.93 6.03
C GLU A 170 -11.25 -5.07 6.42
N ARG A 171 -11.91 -3.94 6.68
CA ARG A 171 -13.27 -3.89 7.21
C ARG A 171 -14.33 -3.95 6.11
N ILE A 172 -14.09 -3.36 4.95
CA ILE A 172 -15.04 -3.33 3.83
C ILE A 172 -14.76 -4.54 2.94
N PRO A 173 -15.71 -5.49 2.79
CA PRO A 173 -15.52 -6.62 1.88
C PRO A 173 -15.41 -6.16 0.43
N ASP A 174 -14.48 -6.75 -0.30
CA ASP A 174 -14.41 -6.57 -1.75
C ASP A 174 -15.73 -7.00 -2.41
N GLY A 175 -16.25 -6.17 -3.31
CA GLY A 175 -17.54 -6.37 -3.99
C GLY A 175 -18.76 -5.77 -3.28
N ALA A 176 -18.63 -5.32 -2.03
CA ALA A 176 -19.71 -4.70 -1.26
C ALA A 176 -20.18 -3.41 -1.94
N LEU A 177 -21.48 -3.10 -1.90
CA LEU A 177 -21.96 -1.80 -2.36
C LEU A 177 -21.73 -0.77 -1.25
N VAL A 178 -21.02 0.31 -1.56
CA VAL A 178 -20.72 1.37 -0.60
C VAL A 178 -21.17 2.74 -1.09
N GLU A 179 -21.54 3.62 -0.17
CA GLU A 179 -21.73 5.05 -0.40
C GLU A 179 -20.58 5.83 0.21
N VAL A 180 -19.88 6.60 -0.61
CA VAL A 180 -18.80 7.48 -0.18
C VAL A 180 -19.33 8.91 -0.17
N ASN A 181 -19.27 9.55 0.99
CA ASN A 181 -19.59 10.96 1.17
C ASN A 181 -18.31 11.74 1.46
N GLY A 182 -17.78 12.37 0.43
CA GLY A 182 -16.56 13.17 0.47
C GLY A 182 -16.72 14.52 1.18
N ASP A 183 -17.94 15.01 1.37
CA ASP A 183 -18.24 16.20 2.16
C ASP A 183 -18.15 15.92 3.67
N LEU A 184 -18.73 14.81 4.11
CA LEU A 184 -18.77 14.41 5.52
C LEU A 184 -17.55 13.58 5.95
N GLY A 185 -16.80 13.04 4.99
CA GLY A 185 -15.68 12.15 5.29
C GLY A 185 -16.13 10.77 5.77
N THR A 186 -17.20 10.22 5.19
CA THR A 186 -17.78 8.95 5.64
C THR A 186 -17.96 7.96 4.50
N VAL A 187 -17.84 6.67 4.82
CA VAL A 187 -18.06 5.54 3.90
C VAL A 187 -19.07 4.59 4.54
N THR A 188 -20.24 4.45 3.93
CA THR A 188 -21.34 3.63 4.46
C THR A 188 -21.46 2.34 3.65
N VAL A 189 -21.53 1.19 4.32
CA VAL A 189 -21.82 -0.10 3.66
C VAL A 189 -23.31 -0.20 3.40
N VAL A 190 -23.70 -0.29 2.13
CA VAL A 190 -25.10 -0.36 1.68
C VAL A 190 -25.55 -1.80 1.47
N GLU A 191 -24.66 -2.65 0.96
CA GLU A 191 -24.93 -4.07 0.69
C GLU A 191 -23.61 -4.86 0.80
N LEU A 192 -23.69 -6.11 1.26
CA LEU A 192 -22.54 -7.02 1.27
C LEU A 192 -22.48 -7.84 -0.04
N PRO A 193 -21.31 -8.39 -0.42
CA PRO A 193 -21.12 -9.09 -1.70
C PRO A 193 -22.00 -10.34 -1.89
#